data_AF-A0A2N3G0K8-F1
#
_entry.id   AF-A0A2N3G0K8-F1
#
_cell.length_a   1.000
_cell.length_b   1.000
_cell.length_c   1.000
_cell.angle_alpha   90.00
_cell.angle_beta   90.00
_cell.angle_gamma   90.00
#
_symmetry.space_group_name_H-M   'P 1'
#
loop_
_entity.id
_entity.type
_entity.pdbx_description
1 polymer ?
#
loop_
_entity_poly.entity_id
_entity_poly.type
_entity_poly.pdbx_seq_one_letter_code
_entity_poly.pdbx_strand_id
1 'polypeptide(L)'
;MPKQGWSRKRERHYGHVKDSEVQRGHSEEEAKEIAARTVNKERARKGETEDSHRDADGDHATVETKAELMAEAKRRGIEGRSTMSKAELRASLGR
;
A
#
# COMPACT_ATOMS: atom_id res chain seq x y z
N MET A 1 -24.58 -0.49 -5.27
CA MET A 1 -24.99 -1.70 -4.52
C MET A 1 -23.76 -2.54 -4.21
N PRO A 2 -23.67 -3.24 -3.06
CA PRO A 2 -22.51 -4.07 -2.75
C PRO A 2 -22.41 -5.17 -3.82
N LYS A 3 -21.25 -5.23 -4.48
CA LYS A 3 -20.97 -6.19 -5.53
C LYS A 3 -20.93 -7.58 -4.89
N GLN A 4 -21.58 -8.55 -5.54
CA GLN A 4 -21.49 -9.98 -5.22
C GLN A 4 -20.01 -10.32 -4.94
N GLY A 5 -19.68 -10.64 -3.68
CA GLY A 5 -18.29 -10.85 -3.27
C GLY A 5 -17.88 -10.19 -1.95
N TRP A 6 -18.72 -9.38 -1.32
CA TRP A 6 -18.48 -8.91 0.05
C TRP A 6 -19.10 -9.88 1.07
N SER A 7 -18.33 -10.23 2.11
CA SER A 7 -18.89 -10.98 3.23
C SER A 7 -19.79 -10.06 4.08
N ARG A 8 -20.72 -10.63 4.85
CA ARG A 8 -21.58 -9.87 5.79
C ARG A 8 -20.78 -8.96 6.73
N LYS A 9 -19.55 -9.35 7.08
CA LYS A 9 -18.64 -8.54 7.89
C LYS A 9 -18.18 -7.28 7.15
N ARG A 10 -17.88 -7.39 5.86
CA ARG A 10 -17.43 -6.29 4.99
C ARG A 10 -18.57 -5.33 4.67
N GLU A 11 -19.78 -5.84 4.50
CA GLU A 11 -20.99 -5.01 4.32
C GLU A 11 -21.27 -4.14 5.55
N ARG A 12 -21.17 -4.70 6.77
CA ARG A 12 -21.30 -3.90 8.00
C ARG A 12 -20.19 -2.86 8.13
N HIS A 13 -18.95 -3.24 7.84
CA HIS A 13 -17.81 -2.31 7.85
C HIS A 13 -18.06 -1.14 6.89
N TYR A 14 -18.51 -1.42 5.66
CA TYR A 14 -18.87 -0.41 4.68
C TYR A 14 -19.92 0.56 5.24
N GLY A 15 -20.99 0.04 5.86
CA GLY A 15 -22.02 0.86 6.49
C GLY A 15 -21.42 1.80 7.55
N HIS A 16 -20.63 1.28 8.48
CA HIS A 16 -20.01 2.08 9.55
C HIS A 16 -19.10 3.19 9.02
N VAL A 17 -18.27 2.90 8.00
CA VAL A 17 -17.39 3.92 7.41
C VAL A 17 -18.22 4.97 6.68
N LYS A 18 -19.19 4.56 5.86
CA LYS A 18 -20.06 5.50 5.13
C LYS A 18 -20.78 6.42 6.10
N ASP A 19 -21.40 5.88 7.13
CA ASP A 19 -22.15 6.65 8.11
C ASP A 19 -21.24 7.60 8.91
N SER A 20 -20.01 7.18 9.20
CA SER A 20 -19.01 8.02 9.86
C SER A 20 -18.54 9.18 8.97
N GLU A 21 -18.31 8.95 7.67
CA GLU A 21 -17.90 10.01 6.75
C GLU A 21 -19.03 11.01 6.49
N VAL A 22 -20.28 10.55 6.39
CA VAL A 22 -21.45 11.44 6.32
C VAL A 22 -21.54 12.30 7.58
N GLN A 23 -21.34 11.72 8.77
CA GLN A 23 -21.33 12.49 10.03
C GLN A 23 -20.20 13.52 10.11
N ARG A 24 -19.09 13.31 9.38
CA ARG A 24 -17.98 14.27 9.25
C ARG A 24 -18.25 15.39 8.25
N GLY A 25 -19.38 15.33 7.53
CA GLY A 25 -19.81 16.34 6.57
C GLY A 25 -19.49 16.01 5.11
N HIS A 26 -19.02 14.79 4.80
CA HIS A 26 -18.87 14.37 3.41
C HIS A 26 -20.24 14.15 2.75
N SER A 27 -20.31 14.39 1.45
CA SER A 27 -21.50 14.06 0.66
C SER A 27 -21.75 12.54 0.67
N GLU A 28 -23.00 12.12 0.47
CA GLU A 28 -23.33 10.68 0.50
C GLU A 28 -22.55 9.89 -0.57
N GLU A 29 -22.37 10.47 -1.76
CA GLU A 29 -21.61 9.84 -2.84
C GLU A 29 -20.12 9.71 -2.50
N GLU A 30 -19.52 10.75 -1.93
CA GLU A 30 -18.12 10.73 -1.49
C GLU A 30 -17.91 9.75 -0.33
N ALA A 31 -18.82 9.73 0.64
CA ALA A 31 -18.79 8.77 1.74
C ALA A 31 -18.90 7.32 1.25
N LYS A 32 -19.73 7.05 0.23
CA LYS A 32 -19.82 5.73 -0.41
C LYS A 32 -18.51 5.35 -1.09
N GLU A 33 -17.84 6.27 -1.75
CA GLU A 33 -16.52 6.02 -2.37
C GLU A 33 -15.46 5.71 -1.30
N ILE A 34 -15.36 6.55 -0.26
CA ILE A 34 -14.40 6.39 0.84
C ILE A 34 -14.61 5.05 1.53
N ALA A 35 -15.86 4.70 1.82
CA ALA A 35 -16.22 3.42 2.44
C ALA A 35 -15.85 2.23 1.54
N ALA A 36 -16.13 2.30 0.25
CA ALA A 36 -15.77 1.24 -0.69
C ALA A 36 -14.23 1.07 -0.80
N ARG A 37 -13.49 2.18 -0.91
CA ARG A 37 -12.02 2.17 -1.00
C ARG A 37 -11.40 1.59 0.28
N THR A 38 -11.91 1.99 1.44
CA THR A 38 -11.44 1.50 2.75
C THR A 38 -11.64 -0.01 2.89
N VAL A 39 -12.86 -0.49 2.61
CA VAL A 39 -13.18 -1.92 2.69
C VAL A 39 -12.37 -2.73 1.68
N ASN A 40 -12.25 -2.27 0.42
CA ASN A 40 -11.46 -2.98 -0.59
C ASN A 40 -9.96 -3.03 -0.21
N LYS A 41 -9.40 -1.96 0.37
CA LYS A 41 -8.01 -1.95 0.88
C LYS A 41 -7.81 -2.99 1.97
N GLU A 42 -8.73 -3.10 2.93
CA GLU A 42 -8.65 -4.14 3.95
C GLU A 42 -8.82 -5.55 3.40
N ARG A 43 -9.68 -5.73 2.39
CA ARG A 43 -9.85 -7.03 1.73
C ARG A 43 -8.57 -7.45 1.02
N ALA A 44 -7.93 -6.55 0.29
CA ALA A 44 -6.65 -6.80 -0.37
C ALA A 44 -5.54 -7.16 0.64
N ARG A 45 -5.41 -6.38 1.73
CA ARG A 45 -4.45 -6.67 2.82
C ARG A 45 -4.66 -8.04 3.47
N LYS A 46 -5.91 -8.50 3.59
CA LYS A 46 -6.23 -9.80 4.18
C LYS A 46 -6.24 -10.97 3.19
N GLY A 47 -5.92 -10.72 1.92
CA GLY A 47 -5.95 -11.78 0.91
C GLY A 47 -7.37 -12.20 0.49
N GLU A 48 -8.38 -11.35 0.72
CA GLU A 48 -9.79 -11.62 0.40
C GLU A 48 -10.16 -11.24 -1.05
N THR A 49 -9.18 -10.92 -1.89
CA THR A 49 -9.33 -10.57 -3.32
C THR A 49 -8.36 -11.38 -4.17
N GLU A 50 -8.74 -11.73 -5.40
CA GLU A 50 -7.90 -12.52 -6.31
C GLU A 50 -6.56 -11.82 -6.63
N ASP A 51 -6.57 -10.49 -6.82
CA ASP A 51 -5.36 -9.67 -7.00
C ASP A 51 -4.72 -9.23 -5.67
N SER A 52 -4.74 -10.08 -4.65
CA SER A 52 -4.09 -9.77 -3.37
C SER A 52 -2.57 -9.85 -3.47
N HIS A 53 -1.97 -8.89 -4.17
CA HIS A 53 -0.56 -8.59 -4.02
C HIS A 53 -0.32 -8.14 -2.58
N ARG A 54 0.39 -9.00 -1.83
CA ARG A 54 0.78 -8.83 -0.42
C ARG A 54 1.68 -7.62 -0.19
N ASP A 55 2.04 -6.87 -1.24
CA ASP A 55 2.95 -5.72 -1.21
C ASP A 55 2.28 -4.38 -0.84
N ALA A 56 1.02 -4.39 -0.35
CA ALA A 56 0.36 -3.21 0.19
C ALA A 56 0.75 -2.90 1.66
N ASP A 57 1.74 -3.63 2.20
CA ASP A 57 2.63 -3.16 3.25
C ASP A 57 3.59 -2.14 2.62
N GLY A 58 3.03 -0.98 2.31
CA GLY A 58 3.81 0.22 2.11
C GLY A 58 4.48 0.58 3.42
N ASP A 59 5.63 -0.05 3.70
CA ASP A 59 6.71 0.54 4.46
C ASP A 59 7.17 1.81 3.72
N HIS A 60 6.37 2.87 3.85
CA HIS A 60 6.81 4.24 3.59
C HIS A 60 7.73 4.76 4.71
N ALA A 61 8.26 3.86 5.55
CA ALA A 61 9.46 4.13 6.33
C ALA A 61 10.67 4.03 5.39
N THR A 62 11.02 5.16 4.76
CA THR A 62 12.28 5.35 4.02
C THR A 62 12.51 4.34 2.89
N VAL A 63 11.71 4.39 1.82
CA VAL A 63 12.02 3.63 0.61
C VAL A 63 13.21 4.28 -0.10
N GLU A 64 14.43 4.02 0.39
CA GLU A 64 15.65 4.44 -0.30
C GLU A 64 15.53 4.02 -1.76
N THR A 65 15.59 4.97 -2.68
CA THR A 65 15.48 4.69 -4.10
C THR A 65 16.74 3.99 -4.58
N LYS A 66 16.65 3.21 -5.67
CA LYS A 66 17.85 2.61 -6.28
C LYS A 66 18.89 3.70 -6.62
N ALA A 67 18.44 4.89 -7.00
CA ALA A 67 19.30 6.03 -7.30
C ALA A 67 20.05 6.54 -6.05
N GLU A 68 19.39 6.64 -4.90
CA GLU A 68 20.02 7.03 -3.64
C GLU A 68 21.07 6.01 -3.19
N LEU A 69 20.74 4.72 -3.28
CA LEU A 69 21.69 3.63 -2.98
C LEU A 69 22.86 3.62 -3.96
N MET A 70 22.62 3.89 -5.25
CA MET A 70 23.67 3.99 -6.26
C MET A 70 24.58 5.21 -6.02
N ALA A 71 24.00 6.35 -5.61
CA ALA A 71 24.75 7.55 -5.26
C ALA A 71 25.61 7.34 -4.01
N GLU A 72 25.09 6.67 -2.98
CA GLU A 72 25.84 6.28 -1.79
C GLU A 72 26.93 5.26 -2.12
N ALA A 73 26.62 4.23 -2.91
CA ALA A 73 27.59 3.25 -3.38
C ALA A 73 28.71 3.90 -4.20
N LYS A 74 28.39 4.93 -5.00
CA LYS A 74 29.38 5.75 -5.71
C LYS A 74 30.26 6.55 -4.74
N ARG A 75 29.67 7.18 -3.70
CA ARG A 75 30.43 7.90 -2.66
C ARG A 75 31.39 6.99 -1.90
N ARG A 76 30.99 5.74 -1.66
CA ARG A 76 31.81 4.72 -0.97
C ARG A 76 32.77 3.96 -1.89
N GLY A 77 32.78 4.25 -3.19
CA GLY A 77 33.71 3.62 -4.13
C GLY A 77 33.41 2.15 -4.43
N ILE A 78 32.16 1.70 -4.29
CA ILE A 78 31.78 0.31 -4.56
C ILE A 78 31.87 0.04 -6.07
N GLU A 79 32.73 -0.88 -6.48
CA GLU A 79 32.84 -1.30 -7.88
C GLU A 79 31.66 -2.21 -8.28
N GLY A 80 31.27 -2.17 -9.55
CA GLY A 80 30.08 -2.91 -10.01
C GLY A 80 28.73 -2.32 -9.58
N ARG A 81 28.67 -1.17 -8.90
CA ARG A 81 27.40 -0.54 -8.46
C ARG A 81 26.37 -0.33 -9.59
N SER A 82 26.83 -0.17 -10.82
CA SER A 82 25.98 0.05 -11.99
C SER A 82 25.25 -1.22 -12.46
N THR A 83 25.81 -2.39 -12.19
CA THR A 83 25.19 -3.69 -12.53
C THR A 83 24.35 -4.23 -11.37
N MET A 84 24.57 -3.75 -10.15
CA MET A 84 23.84 -4.18 -8.96
C MET A 84 22.35 -3.79 -8.99
N SER A 85 21.52 -4.72 -8.55
CA SER A 85 20.13 -4.54 -8.20
C SER A 85 19.99 -3.71 -6.92
N LYS A 86 18.76 -3.25 -6.65
CA LYS A 86 18.47 -2.48 -5.43
C LYS A 86 18.83 -3.25 -4.15
N ALA A 87 18.59 -4.57 -4.15
CA ALA A 87 18.90 -5.44 -3.02
C ALA A 87 20.42 -5.60 -2.82
N GLU A 88 21.15 -5.82 -3.92
CA GLU A 88 22.62 -5.93 -3.88
C GLU A 88 23.27 -4.62 -3.43
N LEU A 89 22.77 -3.47 -3.89
CA LEU A 89 23.25 -2.17 -3.41
C LEU A 89 23.04 -1.97 -1.90
N ARG A 90 21.93 -2.46 -1.33
CA ARG A 90 21.72 -2.41 0.14
C ARG A 90 22.69 -3.32 0.88
N ALA A 91 22.84 -4.56 0.40
CA ALA A 91 23.77 -5.52 0.97
C ALA A 91 25.22 -5.00 0.96
N SER A 92 25.67 -4.41 -0.14
CA SER A 92 27.02 -3.81 -0.23
C SER A 92 27.20 -2.55 0.64
N LEU A 93 26.09 -1.89 1.01
CA LEU A 93 26.10 -0.74 1.92
C LEU A 93 25.92 -1.12 3.40
N GLY A 94 25.68 -2.41 3.70
CA GLY A 94 25.46 -2.93 5.05
C GLY A 94 24.09 -2.57 5.64
N ARG A 95 23.05 -2.50 4.80
CA ARG A 95 21.67 -2.19 5.18
C ARG A 95 20.72 -3.36 4.97
#